data_AF-A0A158J2L3-F1
#
_entry.id   AF-A0A158J2L3-F1
#
_cell.length_a   1.000
_cell.length_b   1.000
_cell.length_c   1.000
_cell.angle_alpha   90.00
_cell.angle_beta   90.00
_cell.angle_gamma   90.00
#
_symmetry.space_group_name_H-M   'P 1'
#
loop_
_entity.id
_entity.type
_entity.pdbx_description
1 polymer ?
#
loop_
_entity_poly.entity_id
_entity_poly.type
_entity_poly.pdbx_seq_one_letter_code
_entity_poly.pdbx_strand_id
1 'polypeptide(L)'
;MKNKLKFLSLVSVVAGSLVGSTSVFAQQGQELTGDPKLACEAILCLSSGTRPGECGPALNRYFGINYKYWSDTVKGRRNFLNQCPTAQDTSSANMPQIVDNIANGAGRCDAAYLNANNRTVAQTKICPQDGWQTGGNAWWNRNSGWTPPDDSWTQLDDGSGCYVKNVVVVSNAKPANCSAYANSQYTYLLGVRYVGDPTDGGHWVDDSIGGQ
;
A
#
# COMPACT_ATOMS: atom_id res chain seq x y z
N MET A 1 -77.87 -20.98 2.19
CA MET A 1 -77.53 -21.12 0.74
C MET A 1 -76.25 -21.95 0.70
N LYS A 2 -76.27 -23.29 0.64
CA LYS A 2 -76.46 -24.17 -0.54
C LYS A 2 -75.75 -23.63 -1.79
N ASN A 3 -74.88 -24.33 -2.53
CA ASN A 3 -74.29 -25.66 -2.42
C ASN A 3 -73.19 -25.79 -3.50
N LYS A 4 -72.12 -26.51 -3.14
CA LYS A 4 -71.38 -27.54 -3.90
C LYS A 4 -71.10 -27.37 -5.40
N LEU A 5 -69.82 -27.53 -5.74
CA LEU A 5 -69.43 -28.56 -6.71
C LEU A 5 -68.12 -29.23 -6.26
N LYS A 6 -68.19 -30.54 -6.04
CA LYS A 6 -67.06 -31.48 -5.92
C LYS A 6 -67.07 -32.37 -7.17
N PHE A 7 -65.95 -33.05 -7.41
CA PHE A 7 -65.68 -34.25 -8.24
C PHE A 7 -64.58 -33.95 -9.29
N LEU A 8 -63.56 -34.77 -9.59
CA LEU A 8 -62.99 -36.01 -9.03
C LEU A 8 -61.51 -36.07 -9.43
N SER A 9 -60.74 -36.76 -8.58
CA SER A 9 -59.43 -37.42 -8.78
C SER A 9 -58.89 -37.58 -10.20
N LEU A 10 -57.58 -37.35 -10.38
CA LEU A 10 -56.67 -38.37 -10.93
C LEU A 10 -55.25 -38.15 -10.39
N VAL A 11 -54.77 -39.16 -9.67
CA VAL A 11 -53.39 -39.35 -9.25
C VAL A 11 -52.51 -39.52 -10.49
N SER A 12 -51.40 -38.80 -10.56
CA SER A 12 -50.27 -39.17 -11.41
C SER A 12 -49.00 -39.06 -10.58
N VAL A 13 -48.55 -40.21 -10.08
CA VAL A 13 -47.24 -40.40 -9.49
C VAL A 13 -46.23 -40.31 -10.63
N VAL A 14 -45.50 -39.19 -10.71
CA VAL A 14 -44.26 -39.15 -11.49
C VAL A 14 -43.14 -39.57 -10.55
N ALA A 15 -42.82 -40.87 -10.60
CA ALA A 15 -41.51 -41.34 -10.19
C ALA A 15 -40.51 -40.86 -11.25
N GLY A 16 -39.64 -39.92 -10.87
CA GLY A 16 -38.69 -39.31 -11.79
C GLY A 16 -37.52 -38.69 -11.05
N SER A 17 -36.55 -39.56 -10.72
CA SER A 17 -35.12 -39.31 -10.61
C SER A 17 -34.64 -38.16 -9.71
N LEU A 18 -33.92 -38.55 -8.66
CA LEU A 18 -32.95 -37.73 -7.95
C LEU A 18 -32.06 -36.99 -8.95
N VAL A 19 -32.32 -35.70 -9.18
CA VAL A 19 -31.32 -34.81 -9.76
C VAL A 19 -30.35 -34.55 -8.62
N GLY A 20 -29.32 -35.41 -8.54
CA GLY A 20 -28.16 -35.14 -7.72
C GLY A 20 -27.60 -33.80 -8.17
N SER A 21 -27.67 -32.80 -7.29
CA SER A 21 -26.89 -31.58 -7.42
C SER A 21 -25.43 -32.01 -7.57
N THR A 22 -24.89 -31.93 -8.78
CA THR A 22 -23.46 -32.06 -9.01
C THR A 22 -22.82 -30.81 -8.41
N SER A 23 -22.51 -30.88 -7.13
CA SER A 23 -21.51 -30.01 -6.51
C SER A 23 -20.20 -30.28 -7.23
N VAL A 24 -19.87 -29.41 -8.18
CA VAL A 24 -18.54 -29.33 -8.79
C VAL A 24 -17.63 -28.66 -7.77
N PHE A 25 -17.29 -29.38 -6.71
CA PHE A 25 -16.15 -29.04 -5.84
C PHE A 25 -15.08 -30.10 -6.07
N ALA A 26 -14.35 -29.91 -7.17
CA ALA A 26 -13.07 -30.56 -7.41
C ALA A 26 -12.03 -29.45 -7.62
N GLN A 27 -11.73 -28.70 -6.56
CA GLN A 27 -10.51 -27.87 -6.49
C GLN A 27 -9.33 -28.77 -6.16
N GLN A 28 -8.86 -29.53 -7.15
CA GLN A 28 -7.52 -30.15 -7.11
C GLN A 28 -6.93 -30.15 -8.52
N GLY A 29 -5.97 -29.25 -8.75
CA GLY A 29 -5.00 -29.38 -9.83
C GLY A 29 -5.46 -29.04 -11.25
N GLN A 30 -6.29 -28.00 -11.46
CA GLN A 30 -6.30 -27.40 -12.80
C GLN A 30 -4.91 -26.83 -13.07
N GLU A 31 -4.17 -27.45 -13.97
CA GLU A 31 -2.95 -26.89 -14.55
C GLU A 31 -3.33 -25.55 -15.20
N LEU A 32 -3.17 -24.47 -14.45
CA LEU A 32 -3.44 -23.13 -14.95
C LEU A 32 -2.41 -22.87 -16.05
N THR A 33 -2.87 -22.57 -17.25
CA THR A 33 -2.00 -22.21 -18.38
C THR A 33 -2.26 -20.77 -18.82
N GLY A 34 -1.23 -20.05 -19.23
CA GLY A 34 -1.35 -18.67 -19.75
C GLY A 34 -1.58 -17.60 -18.68
N ASP A 35 -2.34 -16.55 -19.03
CA ASP A 35 -2.56 -15.38 -18.16
C ASP A 35 -3.20 -15.73 -16.78
N PRO A 36 -4.13 -16.70 -16.64
CA PRO A 36 -4.65 -17.09 -15.32
C PRO A 36 -3.58 -17.62 -14.36
N LYS A 37 -2.59 -18.36 -14.88
CA LYS A 37 -1.43 -18.83 -14.09
C LYS A 37 -0.60 -17.65 -13.62
N LEU A 38 -0.22 -16.77 -14.54
CA LEU A 38 0.58 -15.58 -14.25
C LEU A 38 -0.16 -14.63 -13.29
N ALA A 39 -1.49 -14.54 -13.36
CA ALA A 39 -2.29 -13.73 -12.45
C ALA A 39 -2.21 -14.26 -11.02
N CYS A 40 -2.41 -15.57 -10.82
CA CYS A 40 -2.28 -16.18 -9.50
C CYS A 40 -0.85 -16.08 -8.95
N GLU A 41 0.16 -16.31 -9.79
CA GLU A 41 1.57 -16.14 -9.44
C GLU A 41 1.87 -14.68 -9.08
N ALA A 42 1.34 -13.70 -9.82
CA ALA A 42 1.53 -12.29 -9.53
C ALA A 42 0.90 -11.90 -8.18
N ILE A 43 -0.30 -12.41 -7.86
CA ILE A 43 -0.92 -12.21 -6.54
C ILE A 43 0.02 -12.74 -5.45
N LEU A 44 0.52 -13.97 -5.61
CA LEU A 44 1.40 -14.59 -4.63
C LEU A 44 2.73 -13.82 -4.48
N CYS A 45 3.37 -13.47 -5.59
CA CYS A 45 4.65 -12.77 -5.64
C CYS A 45 4.58 -11.30 -5.17
N LEU A 46 3.44 -10.63 -5.37
CA LEU A 46 3.20 -9.27 -4.87
C LEU A 46 2.69 -9.27 -3.42
N SER A 47 2.23 -10.44 -2.96
CA SER A 47 1.96 -10.74 -1.56
C SER A 47 3.15 -11.44 -0.90
N SER A 48 4.36 -11.45 -1.48
CA SER A 48 5.57 -11.98 -0.86
C SER A 48 6.66 -10.89 -0.77
N GLY A 49 7.35 -10.82 0.38
CA GLY A 49 8.43 -9.86 0.63
C GLY A 49 9.73 -10.30 -0.06
N THR A 50 9.83 -11.59 -0.37
CA THR A 50 10.87 -12.18 -1.20
C THR A 50 10.36 -12.37 -2.62
N ARG A 51 11.20 -12.04 -3.60
CA ARG A 51 10.92 -12.25 -5.03
C ARG A 51 11.92 -13.25 -5.60
N PRO A 52 11.64 -14.56 -5.55
CA PRO A 52 12.46 -15.54 -6.26
C PRO A 52 12.41 -15.27 -7.77
N GLY A 53 13.43 -15.74 -8.51
CA GLY A 53 13.49 -15.57 -9.97
C GLY A 53 12.25 -16.08 -10.71
N GLU A 54 11.54 -17.06 -10.12
CA GLU A 54 10.27 -17.61 -10.61
C GLU A 54 9.14 -16.58 -10.72
N CYS A 55 9.21 -15.48 -9.97
CA CYS A 55 8.24 -14.40 -10.07
C CYS A 55 8.42 -13.54 -11.34
N GLY A 56 9.55 -13.65 -12.04
CA GLY A 56 9.89 -12.81 -13.18
C GLY A 56 8.80 -12.73 -14.26
N PRO A 57 8.31 -13.87 -14.80
CA PRO A 57 7.28 -13.86 -15.85
C PRO A 57 5.97 -13.19 -15.40
N ALA A 58 5.50 -13.51 -14.20
CA ALA A 58 4.25 -12.98 -13.65
C ALA A 58 4.35 -11.47 -13.37
N LEU A 59 5.46 -11.03 -12.77
CA LEU A 59 5.70 -9.62 -12.48
C LEU A 59 5.92 -8.80 -13.76
N ASN A 60 6.64 -9.34 -14.75
CA ASN A 60 6.81 -8.68 -16.04
C ASN A 60 5.47 -8.46 -16.74
N ARG A 61 4.58 -9.45 -16.69
CA ARG A 61 3.22 -9.32 -17.23
C ARG A 61 2.42 -8.26 -16.48
N TYR A 62 2.46 -8.27 -15.16
CA TYR A 62 1.75 -7.33 -14.29
C TYR A 62 2.22 -5.88 -14.47
N PHE A 63 3.53 -5.63 -14.37
CA PHE A 63 4.11 -4.29 -14.49
C PHE A 63 4.12 -3.79 -15.93
N GLY A 64 4.08 -4.69 -16.93
CA GLY A 64 3.87 -4.35 -18.33
C GLY A 64 2.47 -3.79 -18.62
N ILE A 65 1.50 -3.97 -17.73
CA ILE A 65 0.20 -3.28 -17.81
C ILE A 65 0.40 -1.85 -17.31
N ASN A 66 0.59 -0.94 -18.25
CA ASN A 66 0.75 0.49 -18.01
C ASN A 66 0.03 1.29 -19.11
N TYR A 67 -0.81 2.23 -18.69
CA TYR A 67 -1.51 3.15 -19.56
C TYR A 67 -1.12 4.60 -19.24
N LYS A 68 -1.62 5.53 -20.06
CA LYS A 68 -1.39 6.98 -19.86
C LYS A 68 -1.89 7.47 -18.50
N TYR A 69 -3.06 7.01 -18.06
CA TYR A 69 -3.66 7.42 -16.78
C TYR A 69 -3.56 6.29 -15.75
N TRP A 70 -3.22 6.67 -14.52
CA TRP A 70 -3.07 5.72 -13.43
C TRP A 70 -4.35 4.93 -13.15
N SER A 71 -5.52 5.57 -13.22
CA SER A 71 -6.82 4.89 -13.06
C SER A 71 -7.00 3.73 -14.04
N ASP A 72 -6.55 3.92 -15.29
CA ASP A 72 -6.63 2.89 -16.33
C ASP A 72 -5.61 1.77 -16.05
N THR A 73 -4.42 2.11 -15.56
CA THR A 73 -3.41 1.15 -15.08
C THR A 73 -3.94 0.29 -13.95
N VAL A 74 -4.54 0.89 -12.93
CA VAL A 74 -5.18 0.16 -11.81
C VAL A 74 -6.28 -0.76 -12.34
N LYS A 75 -7.14 -0.26 -13.23
CA LYS A 75 -8.23 -1.05 -13.82
C LYS A 75 -7.69 -2.26 -14.60
N GLY A 76 -6.69 -2.05 -15.45
CA GLY A 76 -6.07 -3.13 -16.22
C GLY A 76 -5.37 -4.16 -15.34
N ARG A 77 -4.65 -3.71 -14.31
CA ARG A 77 -4.01 -4.59 -13.32
C ARG A 77 -5.04 -5.39 -12.53
N ARG A 78 -6.13 -4.75 -12.06
CA ARG A 78 -7.23 -5.44 -11.38
C ARG A 78 -7.87 -6.50 -12.28
N ASN A 79 -8.11 -6.16 -13.56
CA ASN A 79 -8.65 -7.11 -14.54
C ASN A 79 -7.72 -8.30 -14.78
N PHE A 80 -6.40 -8.08 -14.82
CA PHE A 80 -5.42 -9.16 -14.93
C PHE A 80 -5.42 -10.05 -13.69
N LEU A 81 -5.35 -9.48 -12.48
CA LEU A 81 -5.36 -10.27 -11.23
C LEU A 81 -6.66 -11.08 -11.06
N ASN A 82 -7.79 -10.52 -11.50
CA ASN A 82 -9.10 -11.20 -11.50
C ASN A 82 -9.20 -12.39 -12.46
N GLN A 83 -8.18 -12.66 -13.29
CA GLN A 83 -8.09 -13.90 -14.05
C GLN A 83 -7.70 -15.10 -13.17
N CYS A 84 -7.17 -14.84 -11.97
CA CYS A 84 -6.93 -15.88 -10.99
C CYS A 84 -8.27 -16.34 -10.37
N PRO A 85 -8.64 -17.64 -10.42
CA PRO A 85 -9.92 -18.10 -9.88
C PRO A 85 -10.13 -17.81 -8.39
N THR A 86 -9.05 -17.64 -7.62
CA THR A 86 -9.09 -17.34 -6.19
C THR A 86 -9.12 -15.84 -5.88
N ALA A 87 -8.99 -14.95 -6.88
CA ALA A 87 -8.95 -13.50 -6.63
C ALA A 87 -10.27 -12.96 -6.07
N GLN A 88 -11.39 -13.58 -6.44
CA GLN A 88 -12.74 -13.21 -6.03
C GLN A 88 -13.26 -14.09 -4.89
N ASP A 89 -12.46 -15.03 -4.40
CA ASP A 89 -12.89 -15.95 -3.36
C ASP A 89 -13.10 -15.20 -2.04
N THR A 90 -14.36 -15.05 -1.63
CA THR A 90 -14.73 -14.42 -0.36
C THR A 90 -14.71 -15.40 0.81
N SER A 91 -14.51 -16.70 0.55
CA SER A 91 -14.47 -17.76 1.56
C SER A 91 -13.26 -17.60 2.49
N SER A 92 -12.16 -17.07 1.96
CA SER A 92 -11.10 -16.46 2.75
C SER A 92 -11.38 -14.96 2.78
N ALA A 93 -11.87 -14.47 3.93
CA ALA A 93 -11.99 -13.04 4.15
C ALA A 93 -10.65 -12.40 3.74
N ASN A 94 -10.68 -11.46 2.78
CA ASN A 94 -9.60 -10.57 2.34
C ASN A 94 -9.03 -10.76 0.90
N MET A 95 -9.35 -11.81 0.12
CA MET A 95 -8.77 -11.94 -1.24
C MET A 95 -9.13 -10.81 -2.22
N PRO A 96 -10.40 -10.38 -2.37
CA PRO A 96 -10.74 -9.25 -3.23
C PRO A 96 -10.05 -7.95 -2.79
N GLN A 97 -9.85 -7.77 -1.48
CA GLN A 97 -9.17 -6.62 -0.91
C GLN A 97 -7.66 -6.69 -1.17
N ILE A 98 -7.04 -7.88 -1.12
CA ILE A 98 -5.64 -8.07 -1.55
C ILE A 98 -5.48 -7.67 -3.02
N VAL A 99 -6.37 -8.13 -3.91
CA VAL A 99 -6.33 -7.77 -5.34
C VAL A 99 -6.44 -6.25 -5.53
N ASP A 100 -7.37 -5.62 -4.83
CA ASP A 100 -7.57 -4.17 -4.89
C ASP A 100 -6.33 -3.41 -4.41
N ASN A 101 -5.77 -3.84 -3.28
CA ASN A 101 -4.56 -3.30 -2.72
C ASN A 101 -3.42 -3.42 -3.75
N ILE A 102 -3.14 -4.64 -4.25
CA ILE A 102 -2.11 -4.91 -5.27
C ILE A 102 -2.25 -3.96 -6.45
N ALA A 103 -3.44 -3.89 -7.06
CA ALA A 103 -3.70 -3.03 -8.22
C ALA A 103 -3.42 -1.54 -7.94
N ASN A 104 -3.75 -1.05 -6.75
CA ASN A 104 -3.59 0.36 -6.36
C ASN A 104 -2.20 0.73 -5.80
N GLY A 105 -1.39 -0.24 -5.34
CA GLY A 105 -0.14 0.05 -4.63
C GLY A 105 1.15 -0.38 -5.35
N ALA A 106 1.13 -1.51 -6.05
CA ALA A 106 2.36 -2.09 -6.59
C ALA A 106 3.07 -1.15 -7.59
N GLY A 107 4.33 -0.81 -7.33
CA GLY A 107 5.17 0.06 -8.17
C GLY A 107 4.94 1.57 -8.02
N ARG A 108 4.13 2.01 -7.03
CA ARG A 108 4.00 3.42 -6.63
C ARG A 108 4.18 3.65 -5.12
N CYS A 109 4.48 2.59 -4.39
CA CYS A 109 4.70 2.61 -2.96
C CYS A 109 6.02 1.93 -2.58
N ASP A 110 6.94 1.77 -3.54
CA ASP A 110 8.34 1.42 -3.29
C ASP A 110 9.14 2.64 -2.83
N ALA A 111 10.31 2.39 -2.26
CA ALA A 111 11.18 3.43 -1.72
C ALA A 111 11.57 4.46 -2.78
N ALA A 112 11.89 4.05 -4.01
CA ALA A 112 12.30 4.96 -5.07
C ALA A 112 11.18 5.96 -5.42
N TYR A 113 9.95 5.48 -5.59
CA TYR A 113 8.81 6.34 -5.88
C TYR A 113 8.49 7.27 -4.72
N LEU A 114 8.47 6.77 -3.48
CA LEU A 114 8.19 7.59 -2.30
C LEU A 114 9.27 8.66 -2.10
N ASN A 115 10.54 8.29 -2.29
CA ASN A 115 11.66 9.22 -2.26
C ASN A 115 11.67 10.21 -3.41
N ALA A 116 10.92 9.99 -4.50
CA ALA A 116 10.80 10.98 -5.58
C ALA A 116 9.56 11.86 -5.43
N ASN A 117 8.45 11.32 -4.94
CA ASN A 117 7.12 11.95 -5.07
C ASN A 117 6.46 12.33 -3.74
N ASN A 118 6.85 11.73 -2.61
CA ASN A 118 6.23 11.99 -1.32
C ASN A 118 6.91 13.18 -0.62
N ARG A 119 6.63 14.41 -1.09
CA ARG A 119 7.22 15.64 -0.56
C ARG A 119 6.27 16.38 0.37
N THR A 120 6.82 16.94 1.45
CA THR A 120 6.10 17.82 2.37
C THR A 120 7.02 18.94 2.86
N VAL A 121 6.45 19.99 3.45
CA VAL A 121 7.21 21.06 4.10
C VAL A 121 7.37 20.70 5.58
N ALA A 122 8.61 20.70 6.07
CA ALA A 122 8.94 20.55 7.48
C ALA A 122 9.72 21.77 7.98
N GLN A 123 9.63 22.05 9.28
CA GLN A 123 10.43 23.09 9.92
C GLN A 123 11.69 22.47 10.50
N THR A 124 12.85 22.91 10.02
CA THR A 124 14.13 22.64 10.68
C THR A 124 14.39 23.72 11.72
N LYS A 125 14.94 23.35 12.89
CA LYS A 125 15.23 24.23 14.02
C LYS A 125 16.73 24.17 14.32
N ILE A 126 17.39 25.32 14.36
CA ILE A 126 18.77 25.44 14.82
C ILE A 126 18.81 26.35 16.04
N CYS A 127 19.54 25.93 17.06
CA CYS A 127 19.76 26.70 18.27
C CYS A 127 21.27 26.91 18.48
N PRO A 128 21.71 28.03 19.07
CA PRO A 128 23.09 28.21 19.52
C PRO A 128 23.48 27.08 20.49
N GLN A 129 24.62 26.42 20.29
CA GLN A 129 25.07 25.33 21.17
C GLN A 129 25.47 25.87 22.57
N ASP A 130 25.31 25.04 23.59
CA ASP A 130 25.48 25.37 25.01
C ASP A 130 26.93 25.76 25.37
N GLY A 131 27.20 27.04 25.25
CA GLY A 131 28.22 27.81 25.98
C GLY A 131 27.73 29.20 26.39
N TRP A 132 26.46 29.52 26.10
CA TRP A 132 25.87 30.85 26.31
C TRP A 132 24.90 30.93 27.49
N GLN A 133 24.69 29.83 28.23
CA GLN A 133 23.68 29.77 29.29
C GLN A 133 24.23 29.91 30.73
N THR A 134 25.53 30.06 30.95
CA THR A 134 26.08 30.22 32.30
C THR A 134 26.88 31.51 32.49
N GLY A 135 26.15 32.56 32.88
CA GLY A 135 26.61 33.55 33.86
C GLY A 135 27.53 34.67 33.36
N GLY A 136 26.97 35.87 33.21
CA GLY A 136 27.77 37.11 33.15
C GLY A 136 27.04 38.28 32.53
N ASN A 137 26.54 39.18 33.38
CA ASN A 137 26.04 40.55 33.10
C ASN A 137 26.27 41.15 31.68
N ALA A 138 25.25 41.04 30.83
CA ALA A 138 24.56 42.12 30.10
C ALA A 138 25.31 43.20 29.26
N TRP A 139 26.64 43.24 29.07
CA TRP A 139 27.26 44.40 28.38
C TRP A 139 28.21 44.12 27.20
N TRP A 140 28.32 42.87 26.70
CA TRP A 140 29.20 42.56 25.55
C TRP A 140 28.55 41.72 24.43
N ASN A 141 27.34 41.17 24.62
CA ASN A 141 26.75 40.22 23.67
C ASN A 141 25.90 40.86 22.55
N ARG A 142 26.38 41.95 21.95
CA ARG A 142 25.69 42.56 20.80
C ARG A 142 26.24 42.09 19.45
N ASN A 143 27.44 41.49 19.43
CA ASN A 143 28.22 41.33 18.20
C ASN A 143 28.93 39.97 18.02
N SER A 144 28.53 38.91 18.73
CA SER A 144 29.00 37.55 18.43
C SER A 144 27.88 36.50 18.50
N GLY A 145 26.63 36.94 18.29
CA GLY A 145 25.49 36.05 18.19
C GLY A 145 25.61 35.23 16.91
N TRP A 146 25.53 33.91 17.05
CA TRP A 146 25.40 32.99 15.92
C TRP A 146 24.34 33.56 14.97
N THR A 147 24.77 33.95 13.76
CA THR A 147 23.86 34.41 12.71
C THR A 147 23.47 33.20 11.88
N PRO A 148 22.17 33.05 11.52
CA PRO A 148 21.76 31.96 10.65
C PRO A 148 22.52 32.01 9.31
N PRO A 149 22.65 30.85 8.62
CA PRO A 149 23.43 30.76 7.38
C PRO A 149 22.97 31.68 6.25
N ASP A 150 21.69 32.06 6.24
CA ASP A 150 21.05 32.90 5.22
C ASP A 150 19.82 33.63 5.80
N ASP A 151 19.15 34.45 4.99
CA ASP A 151 18.00 35.29 5.35
C ASP A 151 16.64 34.55 5.36
N SER A 152 16.60 33.26 5.01
CA SER A 152 15.38 32.44 5.01
C SER A 152 15.05 31.81 6.37
N TRP A 153 15.81 32.17 7.41
CA TRP A 153 15.62 31.74 8.79
C TRP A 153 14.87 32.78 9.61
N THR A 154 13.85 32.33 10.34
CA THR A 154 13.03 33.18 11.23
C THR A 154 13.37 32.87 12.67
N GLN A 155 13.61 33.90 13.48
CA GLN A 155 13.80 33.75 14.93
C GLN A 155 12.50 33.27 15.59
N LEU A 156 12.59 32.36 16.56
CA LEU A 156 11.47 31.96 17.39
C LEU A 156 11.25 32.97 18.52
N ASP A 157 10.00 33.42 18.68
CA ASP A 157 9.57 34.34 19.74
C ASP A 157 9.29 33.63 21.08
N ASP A 158 9.99 32.53 21.38
CA ASP A 158 9.82 31.71 22.58
C ASP A 158 10.92 31.97 23.65
N GLY A 159 11.79 32.95 23.40
CA GLY A 159 12.93 33.27 24.27
C GLY A 159 14.10 32.29 24.19
N SER A 160 14.04 31.26 23.35
CA SER A 160 15.11 30.27 23.19
C SER A 160 16.30 30.79 22.37
N GLY A 161 16.12 31.88 21.60
CA GLY A 161 17.12 32.37 20.67
C GLY A 161 17.35 31.44 19.47
N CYS A 162 16.49 30.44 19.27
CA CYS A 162 16.56 29.53 18.14
C CYS A 162 15.94 30.13 16.87
N TYR A 163 16.34 29.59 15.73
CA TYR A 163 15.85 29.96 14.41
C TYR A 163 15.20 28.76 13.72
N VAL A 164 14.18 29.01 12.90
CA VAL A 164 13.49 28.00 12.09
C VAL A 164 13.45 28.36 10.62
N LYS A 165 13.41 27.34 9.77
CA LYS A 165 13.26 27.48 8.32
C LYS A 165 12.35 26.38 7.79
N ASN A 166 11.47 26.74 6.85
CA ASN A 166 10.68 25.78 6.11
C ASN A 166 11.55 25.13 5.03
N VAL A 167 11.66 23.82 5.05
CA VAL A 167 12.40 23.01 4.06
C VAL A 167 11.49 21.97 3.44
N VAL A 168 11.65 21.73 2.14
CA VAL A 168 10.94 20.65 1.44
C VAL A 168 11.70 19.35 1.70
N VAL A 169 11.03 18.41 2.35
CA VAL A 169 11.59 17.12 2.77
C VAL A 169 10.81 15.96 2.18
N VAL A 170 11.40 14.76 2.23
CA VAL A 170 10.64 13.53 1.97
C VAL A 170 9.76 13.27 3.20
N SER A 171 8.45 13.21 3.02
CA SER A 171 7.53 12.93 4.11
C SER A 171 7.77 11.53 4.67
N ASN A 172 7.90 11.44 6.00
CA ASN A 172 7.92 10.17 6.73
C ASN A 172 6.51 9.58 6.93
N ALA A 173 5.47 10.35 6.63
CA ALA A 173 4.10 9.85 6.61
C ALA A 173 3.84 9.12 5.29
N LYS A 174 3.38 7.87 5.39
CA LYS A 174 2.99 7.07 4.23
C LYS A 174 1.74 7.68 3.58
N PRO A 175 1.74 7.96 2.27
CA PRO A 175 0.57 8.48 1.58
C PRO A 175 -0.65 7.58 1.75
N ALA A 176 -1.86 8.14 1.73
CA ALA A 176 -3.10 7.37 1.90
C ALA A 176 -3.25 6.25 0.86
N ASN A 177 -2.86 6.51 -0.39
CA ASN A 177 -2.84 5.52 -1.46
C ASN A 177 -1.79 4.41 -1.25
N CYS A 178 -0.87 4.59 -0.31
CA CYS A 178 0.09 3.58 0.15
C CYS A 178 -0.29 3.03 1.54
N SER A 179 -1.26 3.61 2.25
CA SER A 179 -1.65 3.22 3.62
C SER A 179 -2.76 2.17 3.69
N ALA A 180 -3.37 1.78 2.57
CA ALA A 180 -4.30 0.64 2.49
C ALA A 180 -3.65 -0.72 2.81
N TYR A 181 -2.32 -0.72 2.94
CA TYR A 181 -1.49 -1.89 3.09
C TYR A 181 -0.96 -2.15 4.49
N ALA A 182 -1.33 -1.35 5.51
CA ALA A 182 -0.70 -1.41 6.83
C ALA A 182 -1.54 -2.11 7.93
N ASN A 183 -2.79 -2.51 7.66
CA ASN A 183 -3.73 -2.97 8.71
C ASN A 183 -4.41 -4.32 8.44
N SER A 184 -3.96 -5.08 7.45
CA SER A 184 -4.47 -6.44 7.21
C SER A 184 -3.43 -7.49 7.59
N GLN A 185 -3.84 -8.65 8.06
CA GLN A 185 -2.93 -9.70 8.56
C GLN A 185 -1.90 -10.24 7.52
N TYR A 186 -1.97 -9.73 6.28
CA TYR A 186 -1.07 -10.02 5.14
C TYR A 186 -0.30 -8.76 4.68
N THR A 187 -0.12 -7.79 5.57
CA THR A 187 0.45 -6.43 5.32
C THR A 187 1.97 -6.36 5.29
N TYR A 188 2.67 -7.37 5.79
CA TYR A 188 4.13 -7.37 5.99
C TYR A 188 4.96 -7.36 4.67
N LEU A 189 4.33 -7.04 3.54
CA LEU A 189 4.72 -7.52 2.21
C LEU A 189 4.95 -6.42 1.18
N LEU A 190 4.65 -5.16 1.51
CA LEU A 190 5.12 -4.02 0.71
C LEU A 190 6.42 -3.40 1.20
N GLY A 191 7.08 -4.08 2.13
CA GLY A 191 8.43 -3.80 2.62
C GLY A 191 8.97 -2.43 2.27
N VAL A 192 8.51 -1.38 2.95
CA VAL A 192 9.14 -0.06 2.93
C VAL A 192 9.05 0.55 4.31
N ARG A 193 10.20 0.97 4.83
CA ARG A 193 10.30 1.74 6.07
C ARG A 193 10.97 3.07 5.80
N TYR A 194 10.62 4.06 6.59
CA TYR A 194 11.34 5.33 6.61
C TYR A 194 12.54 5.23 7.56
N VAL A 195 13.67 5.82 7.18
CA VAL A 195 14.92 5.83 7.95
C VAL A 195 15.43 7.25 8.04
N GLY A 196 15.89 7.65 9.23
CA GLY A 196 16.45 8.98 9.48
C GLY A 196 15.40 10.03 9.83
N ASP A 197 15.88 11.25 10.09
CA ASP A 197 15.04 12.42 10.34
C ASP A 197 14.71 13.13 9.02
N PRO A 198 13.45 13.52 8.76
CA PRO A 198 13.08 14.19 7.51
C PRO A 198 13.89 15.45 7.20
N THR A 199 14.31 16.19 8.22
CA THR A 199 15.13 17.40 8.07
C THR A 199 16.62 17.13 7.99
N ASP A 200 17.05 15.88 8.21
CA ASP A 200 18.45 15.44 8.19
C ASP A 200 18.61 14.13 7.39
N GLY A 201 18.33 14.20 6.08
CA GLY A 201 18.61 13.10 5.14
C GLY A 201 17.66 11.90 5.22
N GLY A 202 16.52 12.05 5.91
CA GLY A 202 15.50 11.02 6.03
C GLY A 202 14.93 10.57 4.67
N HIS A 203 14.74 9.26 4.52
CA HIS A 203 14.28 8.66 3.27
C HIS A 203 13.60 7.29 3.50
N TRP A 204 12.78 6.88 2.53
CA TRP A 204 12.22 5.54 2.45
C TRP A 204 13.27 4.54 1.97
N VAL A 205 13.28 3.35 2.53
CA VAL A 205 14.05 2.19 2.05
C VAL A 205 13.09 1.02 1.88
N ASP A 206 13.33 0.16 0.89
CA ASP A 206 12.58 -1.08 0.80
C ASP A 206 13.02 -1.99 1.97
N ASP A 207 12.07 -2.57 2.71
CA ASP A 207 12.34 -3.61 3.69
C ASP A 207 12.77 -4.86 2.92
N SER A 208 14.08 -5.00 2.79
CA SER A 208 14.71 -6.24 2.38
C SER A 208 14.53 -7.28 3.48
N ILE A 209 13.38 -7.94 3.55
CA ILE A 209 13.37 -9.32 4.04
C ILE A 209 13.70 -10.19 2.83
N GLY A 210 15.00 -10.34 2.55
CA GLY A 210 15.50 -11.17 1.45
C GLY A 210 16.78 -10.68 0.79
N GLY A 211 17.71 -10.10 1.55
CA GLY A 211 19.11 -10.00 1.15
C GLY A 211 19.91 -11.11 1.80
N GLN A 212 19.84 -12.31 1.24
CA GLN A 212 20.83 -13.40 1.27
C GLN A 212 20.36 -14.55 0.38
#